data_AF-A0A914CA47-F1
#
_entry.id   AF-A0A914CA47-F1
#
_cell.length_a   1.000
_cell.length_b   1.000
_cell.length_c   1.000
_cell.angle_alpha   90.00
_cell.angle_beta   90.00
_cell.angle_gamma   90.00
#
_symmetry.space_group_name_H-M   'P 1'
#
loop_
_entity.id
_entity.type
_entity.pdbx_description
1 polymer ?
#
loop_
_entity_poly.entity_id
_entity_poly.type
_entity_poly.pdbx_seq_one_letter_code
_entity_poly.pdbx_strand_id
1 'polypeptide(L)'
;MGANNSRNSEEFIAECKKKVRKEVSDYPITIFTRSNDEPSHKAMDLLIDQGFRFKEKDLQLIYDSNHDTSRDLWNGLVHETGRNVTPHIFVCGNYIGGYKELNELVKEKELLGAVRECWMQYDNNPQAKFQ
;
A
#
# COMPACT_ATOMS: atom_id res chain seq x y z
N MET A 1 -3.61 -20.30 34.05
CA MET A 1 -2.63 -20.41 32.95
C MET A 1 -3.26 -19.79 31.72
N GLY A 2 -2.82 -18.62 31.24
CA GLY A 2 -3.52 -17.95 30.13
C GLY A 2 -2.91 -16.65 29.57
N ALA A 3 -1.72 -16.23 30.01
CA ALA A 3 -1.15 -14.94 29.60
C ALA A 3 -0.19 -14.99 28.39
N ASN A 4 0.23 -16.18 27.95
CA ASN A 4 1.33 -16.31 26.97
C ASN A 4 0.90 -16.26 25.49
N ASN A 5 -0.40 -16.31 25.19
CA ASN A 5 -0.86 -16.36 23.78
C ASN A 5 -1.06 -14.95 23.16
N SER A 6 -1.52 -13.97 23.96
CA SER A 6 -1.82 -12.60 23.48
C SER A 6 -0.56 -11.82 23.08
N ARG A 7 0.54 -12.02 23.82
CA ARG A 7 1.79 -11.29 23.60
C ARG A 7 2.47 -11.69 22.28
N ASN A 8 2.34 -12.96 21.90
CA ASN A 8 2.88 -13.49 20.65
C ASN A 8 2.06 -12.99 19.43
N SER A 9 0.74 -12.87 19.56
CA SER A 9 -0.10 -12.33 18.48
C SER A 9 0.13 -10.84 18.22
N GLU A 10 0.31 -10.02 19.27
CA GLU A 10 0.58 -8.58 19.10
C GLU A 10 1.94 -8.33 18.44
N GLU A 11 2.97 -9.08 18.84
CA GLU A 11 4.31 -8.99 18.25
C GLU A 11 4.31 -9.42 16.78
N PHE A 12 3.61 -10.51 16.45
CA PHE A 12 3.43 -10.96 15.07
C PHE A 12 2.72 -9.90 14.20
N ILE A 13 1.63 -9.30 14.71
CA ILE A 13 0.90 -8.24 14.02
C ILE A 13 1.80 -7.01 13.82
N ALA A 14 2.58 -6.63 14.83
CA ALA A 14 3.52 -5.51 14.74
C ALA A 14 4.57 -5.74 13.63
N GLU A 15 5.10 -6.96 13.50
CA GLU A 15 6.04 -7.30 12.43
C GLU A 15 5.36 -7.27 11.05
N CYS A 16 4.13 -7.76 10.94
CA CYS A 16 3.35 -7.66 9.69
C CYS A 16 3.13 -6.20 9.27
N LYS A 17 2.74 -5.33 10.21
CA LYS A 17 2.57 -3.88 9.94
C LYS A 17 3.90 -3.23 9.56
N LYS A 18 5.00 -3.61 10.20
CA LYS A 18 6.34 -3.13 9.85
C LYS A 18 6.73 -3.48 8.41
N LYS A 19 6.39 -4.68 7.93
CA LYS A 19 6.58 -5.05 6.51
C LYS A 19 5.80 -4.12 5.58
N VAL A 20 4.52 -3.87 5.84
CA VAL A 20 3.72 -2.90 5.06
C VAL A 20 4.37 -1.52 5.06
N ARG A 21 4.76 -1.01 6.24
CA ARG A 21 5.41 0.30 6.38
C ARG A 21 6.68 0.45 5.57
N LYS A 22 7.48 -0.62 5.47
CA LYS A 22 8.66 -0.65 4.61
C LYS A 22 8.30 -0.55 3.13
N GLU A 23 7.27 -1.27 2.67
CA GLU A 23 6.85 -1.22 1.26
C GLU A 23 6.29 0.15 0.84
N VAL A 24 5.63 0.87 1.77
CA VAL A 24 5.00 2.17 1.48
C VAL A 24 5.89 3.38 1.76
N SER A 25 7.06 3.19 2.38
CA SER A 25 8.04 4.27 2.58
C SER A 25 8.89 4.55 1.34
N ASP A 26 8.98 3.60 0.42
CA ASP A 26 9.96 3.62 -0.67
C ASP A 26 9.45 4.37 -1.92
N TYR A 27 8.14 4.55 -2.06
CA TYR A 27 7.51 5.19 -3.21
C TYR A 27 6.42 6.18 -2.79
N PRO A 28 6.28 7.35 -3.46
CA PRO A 28 5.25 8.33 -3.11
C PRO A 28 3.82 7.78 -3.18
N ILE A 29 3.58 6.86 -4.10
CA ILE A 29 2.31 6.15 -4.23
C ILE A 29 2.59 4.66 -4.32
N THR A 30 2.08 3.89 -3.36
CA THR A 30 2.12 2.42 -3.36
C THR A 30 0.71 1.90 -3.34
N ILE A 31 0.42 0.93 -4.22
CA ILE A 31 -0.89 0.27 -4.31
C ILE A 31 -0.72 -1.23 -4.13
N PHE A 32 -1.44 -1.79 -3.15
CA PHE A 32 -1.56 -3.25 -3.00
C PHE A 32 -2.81 -3.72 -3.71
N THR A 33 -2.63 -4.66 -4.63
CA THR A 33 -3.66 -5.18 -5.52
C THR A 33 -3.78 -6.69 -5.36
N ARG A 34 -4.77 -7.27 -6.05
CA ARG A 34 -4.84 -8.70 -6.31
C ARG A 34 -5.15 -8.87 -7.79
N SER A 35 -4.51 -9.83 -8.46
CA SER A 35 -4.76 -10.07 -9.89
C SER A 35 -6.26 -10.25 -10.20
N ASN A 36 -6.69 -9.71 -11.34
CA ASN A 36 -8.08 -9.77 -11.84
C ASN A 36 -9.14 -9.07 -10.98
N ASP A 37 -8.76 -8.09 -10.16
CA ASP A 37 -9.68 -7.27 -9.36
C ASP A 37 -10.01 -5.95 -10.06
N GLU A 38 -11.26 -5.77 -10.50
CA GLU A 38 -11.71 -4.60 -11.26
C GLU A 38 -11.46 -3.26 -10.53
N PRO A 39 -11.75 -3.10 -9.22
CA PRO A 39 -11.40 -1.90 -8.47
C PRO A 39 -9.89 -1.59 -8.48
N SER A 40 -9.03 -2.61 -8.44
CA SER A 40 -7.58 -2.43 -8.49
C SER A 40 -7.12 -1.91 -9.86
N HIS A 41 -7.63 -2.48 -10.96
CA HIS A 41 -7.33 -1.98 -12.31
C HIS A 41 -7.80 -0.52 -12.48
N LYS A 42 -9.03 -0.20 -12.06
CA LYS A 42 -9.56 1.17 -12.14
C LYS A 42 -8.74 2.19 -11.34
N ALA A 43 -8.20 1.79 -10.19
CA ALA A 43 -7.34 2.65 -9.40
C ALA A 43 -5.99 2.91 -10.09
N MET A 44 -5.41 1.88 -10.70
CA MET A 44 -4.16 2.01 -11.46
C MET A 44 -4.37 2.87 -12.72
N ASP A 45 -5.41 2.59 -13.51
CA ASP A 45 -5.75 3.38 -14.70
C ASP A 45 -5.95 4.85 -14.34
N LEU A 46 -6.66 5.14 -13.25
CA LEU A 46 -6.86 6.51 -12.79
C LEU A 46 -5.53 7.21 -12.44
N LEU A 47 -4.59 6.53 -11.79
CA LEU A 47 -3.27 7.09 -11.51
C LEU A 47 -2.47 7.36 -12.79
N ILE A 48 -2.53 6.43 -13.75
CA ILE A 48 -1.89 6.59 -15.07
C ILE A 48 -2.48 7.79 -15.82
N ASP A 49 -3.81 7.91 -15.86
CA ASP A 49 -4.53 8.99 -16.54
C ASP A 49 -4.20 10.36 -15.95
N GLN A 50 -3.95 10.42 -14.63
CA GLN A 50 -3.51 11.64 -13.95
C GLN A 50 -1.98 11.90 -14.08
N GLY A 51 -1.23 10.99 -14.72
CA GLY A 51 0.21 11.12 -14.92
C GLY A 51 1.05 10.81 -13.68
N PHE A 52 0.49 10.14 -12.67
CA PHE A 52 1.24 9.73 -11.48
C PHE A 52 1.96 8.41 -11.70
N ARG A 53 3.19 8.32 -11.20
CA ARG A 53 3.90 7.05 -11.06
C ARG A 53 3.53 6.42 -9.72
N PHE A 54 3.42 5.09 -9.70
CA PHE A 54 3.16 4.33 -8.50
C PHE A 54 3.91 3.00 -8.51
N LYS A 55 4.06 2.40 -7.33
CA LYS A 55 4.54 1.03 -7.17
C LYS A 55 3.39 0.09 -6.88
N GLU A 56 3.17 -0.87 -7.76
CA GLU A 56 2.23 -1.97 -7.51
C GLU A 56 2.88 -3.07 -6.65
N LYS A 57 2.09 -3.61 -5.72
CA LYS A 57 2.35 -4.84 -4.97
C LYS A 57 1.18 -5.80 -5.18
N ASP A 58 1.24 -6.60 -6.24
CA ASP A 58 0.23 -7.64 -6.49
C ASP A 58 0.40 -8.79 -5.49
N LEU A 59 -0.53 -8.88 -4.54
CA LEU A 59 -0.50 -9.86 -3.47
C LEU A 59 -0.68 -11.29 -3.98
N GLN A 60 -1.30 -11.51 -5.15
CA GLN A 60 -1.42 -12.83 -5.76
C GLN A 60 -0.09 -13.28 -6.36
N LEU A 61 0.60 -12.41 -7.11
CA LEU A 61 1.93 -12.73 -7.64
C LEU A 61 2.96 -12.95 -6.51
N ILE A 62 2.86 -12.16 -5.43
CA ILE A 62 3.67 -12.38 -4.24
C ILE A 62 3.30 -13.70 -3.57
N TYR A 63 2.02 -14.07 -3.54
CA TYR A 63 1.58 -15.35 -2.97
C TYR A 63 2.16 -16.54 -3.72
N ASP A 64 2.11 -16.49 -5.06
CA ASP A 64 2.59 -17.56 -5.93
C ASP A 64 4.10 -17.78 -5.82
N SER A 65 4.85 -16.72 -5.46
CA SER A 65 6.31 -16.78 -5.26
C SER A 65 6.73 -17.02 -3.80
N ASN A 66 6.03 -16.42 -2.85
CA ASN A 66 6.28 -16.53 -1.41
C ASN A 66 4.99 -16.31 -0.61
N HIS A 67 4.32 -17.43 -0.33
CA HIS A 67 3.06 -17.45 0.41
C HIS A 67 3.13 -16.71 1.76
N ASP A 68 4.19 -16.91 2.56
CA ASP A 68 4.29 -16.30 3.89
C ASP A 68 4.42 -14.78 3.79
N THR A 69 5.17 -14.29 2.81
CA THR A 69 5.30 -12.84 2.58
C THR A 69 3.98 -12.21 2.17
N SER A 70 3.23 -12.85 1.26
CA SER A 70 1.90 -12.36 0.88
C SER A 70 0.93 -12.36 2.07
N ARG A 71 0.93 -13.43 2.87
CA ARG A 71 0.11 -13.54 4.08
C ARG A 71 0.44 -12.45 5.10
N ASP A 72 1.72 -12.21 5.37
CA ASP A 72 2.15 -11.19 6.33
C ASP A 72 1.80 -9.78 5.86
N LEU A 73 1.97 -9.48 4.57
CA LEU A 73 1.53 -8.22 3.99
C LEU A 73 0.02 -8.05 4.13
N TRP A 74 -0.77 -9.07 3.78
CA TRP A 74 -2.23 -9.02 3.92
C TRP A 74 -2.67 -8.78 5.37
N ASN A 75 -2.08 -9.50 6.33
CA ASN A 75 -2.36 -9.30 7.75
C ASN A 75 -1.99 -7.88 8.19
N GLY A 76 -0.81 -7.40 7.78
CA GLY A 76 -0.37 -6.04 8.04
C GLY A 76 -1.36 -5.00 7.51
N LEU A 77 -1.81 -5.16 6.26
CA LEU A 77 -2.79 -4.28 5.61
C LEU A 77 -4.12 -4.27 6.37
N VAL A 78 -4.67 -5.44 6.69
CA VAL A 78 -5.93 -5.54 7.43
C VAL A 78 -5.84 -4.87 8.80
N HIS A 79 -4.75 -5.09 9.55
CA HIS A 79 -4.55 -4.50 10.87
C HIS A 79 -4.12 -3.02 10.84
N GLU A 80 -3.59 -2.53 9.72
CA GLU A 80 -3.23 -1.14 9.56
C GLU A 80 -4.40 -0.28 9.09
N THR A 81 -5.24 -0.83 8.23
CA THR A 81 -6.28 -0.08 7.52
C THR A 81 -7.69 -0.38 8.01
N GLY A 82 -7.87 -1.49 8.73
CA GLY A 82 -9.19 -2.01 9.10
C GLY A 82 -9.99 -2.58 7.92
N ARG A 83 -9.41 -2.66 6.72
CA ARG A 83 -10.07 -3.16 5.50
C ARG A 83 -9.44 -4.45 5.00
N ASN A 84 -10.29 -5.39 4.57
CA ASN A 84 -9.90 -6.70 4.02
C ASN A 84 -10.27 -6.85 2.54
N VAL A 85 -10.24 -5.75 1.79
CA VAL A 85 -10.54 -5.69 0.36
C VAL A 85 -9.48 -4.86 -0.34
N THR A 86 -9.13 -5.24 -1.57
CA THR A 86 -8.24 -4.47 -2.44
C THR A 86 -9.02 -3.43 -3.27
N PRO A 87 -8.34 -2.41 -3.81
CA PRO A 87 -6.95 -2.04 -3.54
C PRO A 87 -6.76 -1.35 -2.18
N HIS A 88 -5.57 -1.48 -1.60
CA HIS A 88 -5.10 -0.61 -0.50
C HIS A 88 -4.09 0.39 -1.05
N ILE A 89 -4.43 1.67 -1.02
CA ILE A 89 -3.64 2.73 -1.64
C ILE A 89 -3.01 3.58 -0.54
N PHE A 90 -1.71 3.82 -0.68
CA PHE A 90 -0.93 4.65 0.22
C PHE A 90 -0.31 5.81 -0.56
N VAL A 91 -0.38 7.00 0.02
CA VAL A 91 0.30 8.21 -0.47
C VAL A 91 1.25 8.68 0.62
N CYS A 92 2.53 8.83 0.30
CA CYS A 92 3.57 9.24 1.23
C CYS A 92 3.62 8.36 2.51
N GLY A 93 3.40 7.06 2.35
CA GLY A 93 3.32 6.10 3.46
C GLY A 93 2.03 6.15 4.28
N ASN A 94 1.09 7.05 3.97
CA ASN A 94 -0.20 7.16 4.64
C ASN A 94 -1.30 6.44 3.87
N TYR A 95 -2.11 5.66 4.56
CA TYR A 95 -3.24 4.97 3.95
C TYR A 95 -4.33 5.99 3.58
N ILE A 96 -4.75 5.99 2.31
CA ILE A 96 -5.80 6.91 1.82
C ILE A 96 -7.13 6.19 1.52
N GLY A 97 -7.14 4.87 1.42
CA GLY A 97 -8.34 4.10 1.08
C GLY A 97 -8.14 3.14 -0.08
N GLY A 98 -9.22 2.88 -0.82
CA GLY A 98 -9.22 2.14 -2.08
C GLY A 98 -9.62 3.03 -3.25
N TYR A 99 -10.18 2.43 -4.29
CA TYR A 99 -10.51 3.15 -5.54
C TYR A 99 -11.43 4.36 -5.32
N LYS A 100 -12.46 4.25 -4.45
CA LYS A 100 -13.44 5.33 -4.24
C LYS A 100 -12.76 6.57 -3.65
N GLU A 101 -11.99 6.37 -2.59
CA GLU A 101 -11.28 7.45 -1.91
C GLU A 101 -10.21 8.09 -2.82
N LEU A 102 -9.50 7.29 -3.62
CA LEU A 102 -8.59 7.82 -4.64
C LEU A 102 -9.34 8.69 -5.67
N ASN A 103 -10.48 8.21 -6.17
CA ASN A 103 -11.28 8.94 -7.16
C ASN A 103 -11.82 10.26 -6.61
N GLU A 104 -12.18 10.30 -5.33
CA GLU A 104 -12.58 11.54 -4.64
C GLU A 104 -11.41 12.53 -4.56
N LEU A 105 -10.24 12.09 -4.10
CA LEU A 105 -9.03 12.94 -4.04
C LEU A 105 -8.62 13.51 -5.42
N VAL A 106 -8.78 12.73 -6.49
CA VAL A 106 -8.52 13.20 -7.86
C VAL A 106 -9.55 14.24 -8.29
N LYS A 107 -10.84 14.00 -8.04
CA LYS A 107 -11.92 14.94 -8.38
C LYS A 107 -11.79 16.27 -7.65
N GLU A 108 -11.36 16.22 -6.39
CA GLU A 108 -11.13 17.41 -5.55
C GLU A 108 -9.79 18.10 -5.86
N LYS A 109 -8.97 17.52 -6.74
CA LYS A 109 -7.62 17.98 -7.12
C LYS A 109 -6.64 18.03 -5.95
N GLU A 110 -6.88 17.22 -4.93
CA GLU A 110 -6.08 17.17 -3.71
C GLU A 110 -4.93 16.16 -3.80
N LEU A 111 -5.05 15.15 -4.68
CA LEU A 111 -4.02 14.11 -4.83
C LEU A 111 -2.63 14.69 -5.13
N LEU A 112 -2.55 15.70 -6.01
CA LEU A 112 -1.27 16.37 -6.31
C LEU A 112 -0.67 17.05 -5.08
N GLY A 113 -1.51 17.68 -4.26
CA GLY A 113 -1.07 18.30 -3.00
C GLY A 113 -0.50 17.26 -2.04
N ALA A 114 -1.23 16.16 -1.84
CA ALA A 114 -0.82 15.06 -0.97
C ALA A 114 0.51 14.43 -1.42
N VAL A 115 0.70 14.19 -2.71
CA VAL A 115 1.95 13.61 -3.24
C VAL A 115 3.14 14.56 -3.07
N ARG A 116 2.94 15.88 -3.25
CA ARG A 116 4.02 16.88 -3.14
C ARG A 116 4.70 16.90 -1.78
N GLU A 117 4.00 16.49 -0.72
CA GLU A 117 4.55 16.44 0.64
C GLU A 117 5.78 15.51 0.75
N CYS A 118 5.78 14.39 0.02
CA CYS A 118 6.90 13.45 0.03
C CYS A 118 7.67 13.37 -1.28
N TRP A 119 7.19 13.98 -2.36
CA TRP A 119 7.85 13.88 -3.66
C TRP A 119 9.29 14.41 -3.64
N MET A 120 9.57 15.49 -2.88
CA MET A 120 10.93 16.01 -2.72
C MET A 120 11.88 15.03 -2.01
N GLN A 121 11.35 14.15 -1.16
CA GLN A 121 12.16 13.14 -0.46
C GLN A 121 12.52 11.99 -1.41
N TYR A 122 11.62 11.65 -2.34
CA TYR A 122 11.84 10.64 -3.37
C TYR A 122 12.78 11.11 -4.48
N ASP A 123 12.62 12.34 -4.99
CA ASP A 123 13.47 12.86 -6.09
C ASP A 123 14.95 13.00 -5.71
N ASN A 124 15.20 13.22 -4.42
CA ASN A 124 16.52 13.30 -3.80
C ASN A 124 17.05 11.94 -3.31
N ASN A 125 16.29 10.84 -3.45
CA ASN A 125 16.75 9.50 -3.11
C ASN A 125 17.35 8.80 -4.35
N PRO A 126 18.68 8.59 -4.42
CA PRO A 126 19.33 7.99 -5.57
C PRO A 126 18.98 6.50 -5.80
N GLN A 127 18.43 5.80 -4.80
CA GLN A 127 18.00 4.40 -4.93
C GLN A 127 16.62 4.26 -5.58
N ALA A 128 15.82 5.32 -5.59
CA ALA A 128 14.47 5.33 -6.12
C ALA A 128 14.43 5.39 -7.67
N LYS A 129 15.54 5.77 -8.32
CA LYS A 129 15.61 6.04 -9.78
C LYS A 129 15.88 4.81 -10.66
N PHE A 130 16.04 3.61 -10.08
CA PHE A 130 16.51 2.42 -10.80
C PHE A 130 15.70 1.14 -10.53
N GLN A 131 14.37 1.23 -10.42
CA GLN A 131 13.50 0.04 -10.46
C GLN A 131 12.23 0.29 -11.26
#